data_AF-A0A8H8NS81-F1
#
_entry.id   AF-A0A8H8NS81-F1
#
_cell.length_a   1.000
_cell.length_b   1.000
_cell.length_c   1.000
_cell.angle_alpha   90.00
_cell.angle_beta   90.00
_cell.angle_gamma   90.00
#
_symmetry.space_group_name_H-M   'P 1'
#
loop_
_entity.id
_entity.type
_entity.pdbx_description
1 polymer ?
#
loop_
_entity_poly.entity_id
_entity_poly.type
_entity_poly.pdbx_seq_one_letter_code
_entity_poly.pdbx_strand_id
1 'polypeptide(L)'
;MPLSSFEDQRDAGLTSAHFDIESLNIAAGDSRSGLDETGAAEVQRIMQEERVGFDEARLIRQKRYLAANGIDPNTGMPLDSKAVTRL
;
A
#
# COMPACT_ATOMS: atom_id res chain seq x y z
N MET A 1 -15.58 -3.59 -9.29
CA MET A 1 -15.26 -5.01 -9.05
C MET A 1 -14.47 -5.07 -7.76
N PRO A 2 -14.73 -6.02 -6.85
CA PRO A 2 -13.88 -6.20 -5.68
C PRO A 2 -12.45 -6.55 -6.12
N LEU A 3 -11.45 -6.02 -5.44
CA LEU A 3 -10.03 -6.25 -5.76
C LEU A 3 -9.49 -7.41 -4.92
N SER A 4 -10.14 -8.55 -5.08
CA SER A 4 -10.00 -9.71 -4.18
C SER A 4 -8.98 -10.75 -4.61
N SER A 5 -8.40 -10.63 -5.82
CA SER A 5 -7.32 -11.50 -6.31
C SER A 5 -6.15 -10.71 -6.89
N PHE A 6 -5.01 -11.37 -7.11
CA PHE A 6 -3.87 -10.76 -7.80
C PHE A 6 -4.21 -10.34 -9.24
N GLU A 7 -5.02 -11.11 -9.96
CA GLU A 7 -5.47 -10.78 -11.31
C GLU A 7 -6.33 -9.52 -11.31
N ASP A 8 -7.31 -9.43 -10.40
CA ASP A 8 -8.13 -8.22 -10.25
C ASP A 8 -7.25 -7.00 -9.94
N GLN A 9 -6.26 -7.16 -9.07
CA GLN A 9 -5.32 -6.10 -8.68
C GLN A 9 -4.39 -5.70 -9.84
N ARG A 10 -3.89 -6.65 -10.62
CA ARG A 10 -3.11 -6.37 -11.83
C ARG A 10 -3.94 -5.57 -12.84
N ASP A 11 -5.17 -6.02 -13.12
CA ASP A 11 -6.06 -5.38 -14.09
C ASP A 11 -6.46 -3.97 -13.64
N ALA A 12 -6.45 -3.75 -12.33
CA ALA A 12 -6.63 -2.45 -11.66
C ALA A 12 -5.38 -1.56 -11.66
N GLY A 13 -4.24 -2.01 -12.21
CA GLY A 13 -2.97 -1.28 -12.23
C GLY A 13 -2.24 -1.26 -10.88
N LEU A 14 -2.54 -2.18 -9.97
CA LEU A 14 -1.89 -2.30 -8.65
C LEU A 14 -0.63 -3.19 -8.70
N THR A 15 0.21 -2.92 -9.69
CA THR A 15 1.49 -3.59 -9.93
C THR A 15 2.50 -2.58 -10.48
N SER A 16 3.78 -2.79 -10.24
CA SER A 16 4.86 -1.93 -10.77
C SER A 16 6.14 -2.73 -10.97
N ALA A 17 7.15 -2.12 -11.59
CA ALA A 17 8.47 -2.75 -11.72
C ALA A 17 9.14 -3.05 -10.35
N HIS A 18 8.79 -2.28 -9.31
CA HIS A 18 9.30 -2.49 -7.95
C HIS A 18 8.40 -3.39 -7.10
N PHE A 19 7.22 -3.71 -7.60
CA PHE A 19 6.24 -4.56 -6.94
C PHE A 19 5.49 -5.37 -7.99
N ASP A 20 6.20 -6.34 -8.54
CA ASP A 20 5.69 -7.24 -9.56
C ASP A 20 4.96 -8.42 -8.90
N ILE A 21 3.65 -8.50 -9.13
CA ILE A 21 2.79 -9.60 -8.69
C ILE A 21 2.54 -10.65 -9.79
N GLU A 22 2.99 -10.38 -11.02
CA GLU A 22 2.72 -11.25 -12.17
C GLU A 22 3.66 -12.45 -12.20
N SER A 23 4.97 -12.21 -12.04
CA SER A 23 5.99 -13.25 -12.26
C SER A 23 6.03 -14.35 -11.21
N LEU A 24 5.73 -14.05 -9.94
CA LEU A 24 5.88 -15.00 -8.83
C LEU A 24 4.58 -15.30 -8.09
N ASN A 25 3.54 -14.47 -8.21
CA ASN A 25 2.25 -14.73 -7.56
C ASN A 25 1.26 -15.31 -8.57
N ILE A 26 0.91 -14.55 -9.62
CA ILE A 26 -0.06 -15.02 -10.64
C ILE A 26 0.48 -16.25 -11.38
N ALA A 27 1.71 -16.19 -11.89
CA ALA A 27 2.28 -17.30 -12.65
C ALA A 27 2.47 -18.58 -11.82
N ALA A 28 2.63 -18.46 -10.49
CA ALA A 28 2.77 -19.59 -9.59
C ALA A 28 1.42 -20.11 -9.05
N GLY A 29 0.29 -19.49 -9.41
CA GLY A 29 -1.03 -19.84 -8.89
C GLY A 29 -1.18 -19.57 -7.40
N ASP A 30 -0.57 -18.49 -6.90
CA ASP A 30 -0.68 -18.08 -5.50
C ASP A 30 -2.13 -17.75 -5.13
N SER A 31 -2.68 -18.49 -4.16
CA SER A 31 -4.06 -18.35 -3.69
C SER A 31 -4.33 -17.14 -2.79
N ARG A 32 -3.28 -16.38 -2.40
CA ARG A 32 -3.46 -15.17 -1.59
C ARG A 32 -4.08 -14.05 -2.44
N SER A 33 -4.72 -13.09 -1.78
CA SER A 33 -5.36 -11.96 -2.45
C SER A 33 -4.41 -10.79 -2.74
N GLY A 34 -3.17 -10.81 -2.23
CA GLY A 34 -2.28 -9.66 -2.29
C GLY A 34 -2.65 -8.59 -1.25
N LEU A 35 -2.98 -7.37 -1.70
CA LEU A 35 -3.58 -6.38 -0.81
C LEU A 35 -4.95 -6.85 -0.33
N ASP A 36 -5.36 -6.50 0.88
CA ASP A 36 -6.76 -6.64 1.28
C ASP A 36 -7.65 -5.67 0.48
N GLU A 37 -8.94 -5.97 0.37
CA GLU A 37 -9.88 -5.18 -0.45
C GLU A 37 -9.92 -3.70 -0.05
N THR A 38 -9.80 -3.40 1.25
CA THR A 38 -9.85 -2.03 1.76
C THR A 38 -8.59 -1.26 1.34
N GLY A 39 -7.42 -1.88 1.48
CA GLY A 39 -6.14 -1.33 1.08
C GLY A 39 -6.04 -1.13 -0.43
N ALA A 40 -6.51 -2.11 -1.21
CA ALA A 40 -6.54 -2.02 -2.67
C ALA A 40 -7.43 -0.86 -3.15
N ALA A 41 -8.64 -0.74 -2.59
CA ALA A 41 -9.56 0.36 -2.89
C ALA A 41 -8.99 1.72 -2.50
N GLU A 42 -8.32 1.81 -1.34
CA GLU A 42 -7.69 3.05 -0.90
C GLU A 42 -6.53 3.48 -1.81
N VAL A 43 -5.68 2.54 -2.24
CA VAL A 43 -4.60 2.84 -3.19
C VAL A 43 -5.17 3.33 -4.53
N GLN A 44 -6.19 2.67 -5.08
CA GLN A 44 -6.86 3.14 -6.29
C GLN A 44 -7.43 4.55 -6.14
N ARG A 45 -8.08 4.85 -5.01
CA ARG A 45 -8.61 6.18 -4.72
C ARG A 45 -7.49 7.22 -4.72
N ILE A 46 -6.37 6.95 -4.06
CA ILE A 46 -5.21 7.86 -4.02
C ILE A 46 -4.62 8.07 -5.42
N MET A 47 -4.50 7.01 -6.24
CA MET A 47 -4.04 7.14 -7.63
C MET A 47 -4.93 8.10 -8.43
N GLN A 48 -6.25 8.03 -8.25
CA GLN A 48 -7.21 8.89 -8.95
C GLN A 48 -7.21 10.33 -8.43
N GLU A 49 -7.20 10.51 -7.11
CA GLU A 49 -7.28 11.83 -6.46
C GLU A 49 -5.98 12.63 -6.63
N GLU A 50 -4.83 12.00 -6.40
CA GLU A 50 -3.51 12.65 -6.44
C GLU A 50 -2.87 12.60 -7.84
N ARG A 51 -3.46 11.83 -8.76
CA ARG A 51 -2.97 11.62 -10.14
C ARG A 51 -1.55 11.05 -10.20
N VAL A 52 -1.28 10.06 -9.35
CA VAL A 52 0.02 9.42 -9.20
C VAL A 52 -0.02 7.93 -9.59
N GLY A 53 1.16 7.36 -9.83
CA GLY A 53 1.31 5.92 -10.08
C GLY A 53 1.14 5.07 -8.82
N PHE A 54 1.11 3.74 -9.00
CA PHE A 54 0.88 2.77 -7.94
C PHE A 54 1.85 2.89 -6.75
N ASP A 55 3.16 2.98 -7.01
CA ASP A 55 4.17 3.03 -5.95
C ASP A 55 4.04 4.29 -5.11
N GLU A 56 3.79 5.44 -5.74
CA GLU A 56 3.60 6.71 -5.05
C GLU A 56 2.28 6.72 -4.25
N ALA A 57 1.21 6.17 -4.81
CA ALA A 57 -0.05 6.00 -4.08
C ALA A 57 0.11 5.12 -2.83
N ARG A 58 0.88 4.03 -2.93
CA ARG A 58 1.22 3.18 -1.77
C ARG A 58 2.04 3.93 -0.73
N LEU A 59 3.01 4.73 -1.15
CA LEU A 59 3.79 5.56 -0.24
C LEU A 59 2.89 6.57 0.49
N ILE A 60 2.01 7.26 -0.23
CA ILE A 60 1.05 8.21 0.35
C ILE A 60 0.13 7.50 1.35
N ARG A 61 -0.45 6.36 0.99
CA ARG A 61 -1.28 5.54 1.88
C ARG A 61 -0.53 5.20 3.17
N GLN A 62 0.70 4.70 3.05
CA GLN A 62 1.50 4.30 4.21
C GLN A 62 1.80 5.50 5.12
N LYS A 63 2.15 6.65 4.54
CA LYS A 63 2.37 7.88 5.30
C LYS A 63 1.11 8.34 6.04
N ARG A 64 -0.06 8.28 5.38
CA ARG A 64 -1.36 8.58 6.01
C ARG A 64 -1.66 7.62 7.16
N TYR A 65 -1.41 6.32 6.98
CA TYR A 65 -1.61 5.29 8.00
C TYR A 65 -0.70 5.51 9.23
N LEU A 66 0.59 5.80 9.02
CA LEU A 66 1.52 6.09 10.11
C LEU A 66 1.08 7.32 10.91
N ALA A 67 0.77 8.42 10.21
CA ALA A 67 0.34 9.65 10.87
C ALA A 67 -0.96 9.46 11.68
N ALA A 68 -1.93 8.70 11.14
CA ALA A 68 -3.17 8.37 11.83
C ALA A 68 -2.96 7.54 13.12
N ASN A 69 -1.84 6.82 13.21
CA ASN A 69 -1.46 6.01 14.36
C ASN A 69 -0.39 6.68 15.25
N GLY A 70 -0.18 8.00 15.10
CA GLY A 70 0.74 8.75 15.95
C GLY A 70 2.21 8.42 15.69
N ILE A 71 2.56 8.00 14.47
CA ILE A 71 3.93 7.74 14.03
C ILE A 71 4.31 8.77 12.96
N ASP A 72 5.49 9.38 13.11
CA ASP A 72 6.01 10.32 12.13
C ASP A 72 6.29 9.60 10.80
N PRO A 73 5.66 10.01 9.68
CA PRO A 73 5.76 9.28 8.41
C PRO A 73 7.12 9.42 7.71
N ASN A 74 8.00 10.31 8.16
CA ASN A 74 9.33 10.52 7.58
C ASN A 74 10.43 9.83 8.39
N THR A 75 10.28 9.79 9.71
CA THR A 75 11.30 9.24 10.62
C THR A 75 10.93 7.86 11.17
N GLY A 76 9.64 7.49 11.14
CA GLY A 76 9.14 6.25 11.76
C GLY A 76 9.07 6.29 13.29
N MET A 77 9.36 7.43 13.91
CA MET A 77 9.36 7.59 15.35
C MET A 77 7.96 7.94 15.89
N PRO A 78 7.63 7.58 17.14
CA PRO A 78 6.39 8.04 17.76
C PRO A 78 6.32 9.57 17.80
N LEU A 79 5.13 10.12 17.51
CA LEU A 79 4.84 11.55 17.67
C LEU A 79 4.55 11.94 19.13
N ASP A 80 4.44 10.96 20.02
CA ASP A 80 4.30 11.19 21.46
C ASP A 80 5.61 11.76 22.03
N SER A 81 5.52 12.99 22.55
CA SER A 81 6.63 13.70 23.18
C SER A 81 7.18 13.00 24.44
N LYS A 82 6.42 12.07 25.01
CA LYS A 82 6.82 11.27 26.18
C LYS A 82 7.47 9.93 25.80
N ALA A 83 7.53 9.59 24.51
CA ALA A 83 8.17 8.36 24.08
C ALA A 83 9.67 8.40 24.37
N VAL A 84 10.18 7.40 25.11
CA VAL A 84 11.62 7.23 25.34
C VAL A 84 12.21 6.57 24.09
N THR A 85 13.01 7.32 23.34
CA THR A 85 13.59 6.89 22.06
C THR A 85 15.08 6.57 22.14
N ARG A 86 15.69 6.74 23.31
CA ARG A 86 17.09 6.44 23.61
C ARG A 86 17.25 6.11 25.11
N LEU A 87 18.17 5.22 25.42
CA LEU A 87 18.53 4.80 26.79
C LEU A 87 19.74 5.57 27.31
#